data_AF-A0A941TEN2-F1
#
_entry.id   AF-A0A941TEN2-F1
#
_cell.length_a   1.000
_cell.length_b   1.000
_cell.length_c   1.000
_cell.angle_alpha   90.00
_cell.angle_beta   90.00
_cell.angle_gamma   90.00
#
_symmetry.space_group_name_H-M   'P 1'
#
loop_
_entity.id
_entity.type
_entity.pdbx_description
1 polymer ?
#
loop_
_entity_poly.entity_id
_entity_poly.type
_entity_poly.pdbx_seq_one_letter_code
_entity_poly.pdbx_strand_id
1 'polypeptide(L)'
;MNTATRLGKFRLGAGALAFACASFAAAAGGASGSIDYAHKNAAVKYAWLIEGPDDMQPGKTLRRLYFSATDIGAKLAACASLSCADGSVSEGATIDFAKDARHLGYWVVLNGQKVQYSGGTEPAAFTIKTDARDRLAGHVHIDDAAAGGAKIDADFDAALLKSVTSAH
;
A
#
# COMPACT_ATOMS: atom_id res chain seq x y z
N MET A 1 -3.79 -73.15 -7.66
CA MET A 1 -2.81 -73.03 -6.56
C MET A 1 -1.47 -72.59 -7.14
N ASN A 2 -0.81 -71.64 -6.48
CA ASN A 2 0.58 -71.16 -6.61
C ASN A 2 0.95 -70.15 -7.73
N THR A 3 0.76 -68.88 -7.40
CA THR A 3 1.73 -67.75 -7.30
C THR A 3 3.13 -67.91 -7.91
N ALA A 4 3.55 -66.97 -8.79
CA ALA A 4 4.56 -65.93 -8.49
C ALA A 4 5.19 -65.23 -9.74
N THR A 5 4.94 -63.91 -9.83
CA THR A 5 5.89 -62.79 -10.06
C THR A 5 6.86 -62.78 -11.25
N ARG A 6 6.76 -61.73 -12.10
CA ARG A 6 7.91 -60.88 -12.50
C ARG A 6 7.50 -59.50 -13.04
N LEU A 7 8.22 -58.51 -12.54
CA LEU A 7 8.24 -57.08 -12.85
C LEU A 7 8.62 -56.79 -14.32
N GLY A 8 7.93 -55.85 -14.97
CA GLY A 8 8.31 -55.29 -16.27
C GLY A 8 7.98 -53.80 -16.35
N LYS A 9 9.02 -52.97 -16.50
CA LYS A 9 9.02 -51.50 -16.59
C LYS A 9 8.52 -51.03 -17.98
N PHE A 10 7.76 -49.93 -18.06
CA PHE A 10 8.13 -48.64 -18.71
C PHE A 10 6.91 -47.75 -19.07
N ARG A 11 6.92 -46.54 -18.47
CA ARG A 11 6.49 -45.20 -18.90
C ARG A 11 5.59 -45.02 -20.13
N LEU A 12 4.56 -44.17 -19.96
CA LEU A 12 4.15 -42.98 -20.73
C LEU A 12 2.93 -42.42 -19.96
N GLY A 13 2.84 -41.18 -19.45
CA GLY A 13 3.16 -39.91 -20.08
C GLY A 13 1.84 -39.14 -20.27
N ALA A 14 1.43 -38.34 -19.28
CA ALA A 14 0.43 -37.28 -19.45
C ALA A 14 0.69 -36.22 -18.38
N GLY A 15 1.58 -35.28 -18.71
CA GLY A 15 1.88 -34.13 -17.88
C GLY A 15 0.68 -33.21 -17.78
N ALA A 16 0.16 -33.02 -16.58
CA ALA A 16 -0.70 -31.88 -16.28
C ALA A 16 0.20 -30.63 -16.25
N LEU A 17 -0.04 -29.71 -17.17
CA LEU A 17 0.51 -28.35 -17.16
C LEU A 17 0.15 -27.71 -15.81
N ALA A 18 1.11 -27.62 -14.90
CA ALA A 18 1.00 -26.73 -13.76
C ALA A 18 1.10 -25.30 -14.29
N PHE A 19 -0.05 -24.62 -14.38
CA PHE A 19 -0.10 -23.17 -14.54
C PHE A 19 0.55 -22.56 -13.30
N ALA A 20 1.85 -22.31 -13.37
CA ALA A 20 2.55 -21.52 -12.38
C ALA A 20 2.02 -20.09 -12.51
N CYS A 21 1.03 -19.74 -11.70
CA CYS A 21 0.75 -18.34 -11.40
C CYS A 21 2.05 -17.75 -10.84
N ALA A 22 2.79 -17.05 -11.70
CA ALA A 22 3.80 -16.13 -11.26
C ALA A 22 3.05 -15.03 -10.50
N SER A 23 2.86 -15.24 -9.20
CA SER A 23 2.53 -14.18 -8.28
C SER A 23 3.66 -13.17 -8.41
N PHE A 24 3.41 -12.08 -9.14
CA PHE A 24 4.22 -10.89 -9.00
C PHE A 24 4.08 -10.49 -7.54
N ALA A 25 5.05 -10.90 -6.71
CA ALA A 25 5.25 -10.26 -5.44
C ALA A 25 5.55 -8.81 -5.79
N ALA A 26 4.52 -7.95 -5.72
CA ALA A 26 4.70 -6.52 -5.78
C ALA A 26 5.68 -6.20 -4.66
N ALA A 27 6.93 -5.96 -5.03
CA ALA A 27 7.97 -5.62 -4.08
C ALA A 27 7.54 -4.34 -3.38
N ALA A 28 7.78 -4.27 -2.07
CA ALA A 28 7.58 -3.05 -1.32
C ALA A 28 8.21 -1.88 -2.06
N GLY A 29 7.45 -0.78 -2.20
CA GLY A 29 8.04 0.45 -2.64
C GLY A 29 9.05 0.94 -1.62
N GLY A 30 10.26 1.28 -2.06
CA GLY A 30 11.23 1.95 -1.20
C GLY A 30 10.73 3.35 -0.85
N ALA A 31 10.89 3.74 0.40
CA ALA A 31 10.63 5.10 0.84
C ALA A 31 11.65 5.55 1.89
N SER A 32 11.85 6.85 1.97
CA SER A 32 12.74 7.47 2.96
C SER A 32 12.19 8.82 3.35
N GLY A 33 12.15 9.11 4.65
CA GLY A 33 11.59 10.35 5.16
C GLY A 33 11.20 10.27 6.63
N SER A 34 10.44 11.26 7.09
CA SER A 34 9.89 11.29 8.44
C SER A 34 8.44 11.73 8.46
N ILE A 35 7.78 11.32 9.53
CA ILE A 35 6.47 11.80 9.95
C ILE A 35 6.62 12.29 11.37
N ASP A 36 6.15 13.50 11.65
CA ASP A 36 6.22 14.14 12.96
C ASP A 36 4.85 14.69 13.36
N TYR A 37 4.39 14.35 14.56
CA TYR A 37 3.16 14.89 15.13
C TYR A 37 3.13 14.73 16.65
N ALA A 38 2.66 15.76 17.37
CA ALA A 38 2.47 15.75 18.82
C ALA A 38 3.68 15.20 19.62
N HIS A 39 4.89 15.65 19.26
CA HIS A 39 6.18 15.20 19.86
C HIS A 39 6.48 13.70 19.70
N LYS A 40 5.79 13.03 18.77
CA LYS A 40 6.10 11.68 18.30
C LYS A 40 6.57 11.75 16.87
N ASN A 41 7.39 10.78 16.48
CA ASN A 41 7.88 10.66 15.13
C ASN A 41 8.02 9.21 14.70
N ALA A 42 8.03 9.01 13.38
CA ALA A 42 8.34 7.75 12.75
C ALA A 42 9.21 8.01 11.52
N ALA A 43 10.22 7.15 11.32
CA ALA A 43 10.95 7.10 10.06
C ALA A 43 10.11 6.34 9.02
N VAL A 44 9.96 6.92 7.83
CA VAL A 44 9.33 6.25 6.69
C VAL A 44 10.35 5.33 6.03
N LYS A 45 10.01 4.05 5.86
CA LYS A 45 10.88 3.05 5.22
C LYS A 45 10.23 2.34 4.04
N TYR A 46 8.90 2.26 4.05
CA TYR A 46 8.13 1.57 3.04
C TYR A 46 7.01 2.46 2.53
N ALA A 47 6.72 2.36 1.25
CA ALA A 47 5.55 2.94 0.62
C ALA A 47 4.79 1.85 -0.15
N TRP A 48 3.47 1.84 0.00
CA TRP A 48 2.57 0.94 -0.72
C TRP A 48 1.48 1.73 -1.41
N LEU A 49 1.04 1.24 -2.56
CA LEU A 49 -0.02 1.84 -3.34
C LEU A 49 -1.18 0.86 -3.47
N ILE A 50 -2.36 1.26 -3.04
CA ILE A 50 -3.62 0.52 -3.27
C ILE A 50 -4.57 1.44 -4.02
N GLU A 51 -5.27 0.89 -5.00
CA GLU A 51 -6.35 1.59 -5.69
C GLU A 51 -7.70 1.08 -5.17
N GLY A 52 -8.67 1.97 -4.99
CA GLY A 52 -10.01 1.57 -4.54
C GLY A 52 -11.05 2.67 -4.73
N PRO A 53 -12.32 2.40 -4.40
CA PRO A 53 -13.37 3.41 -4.46
C PRO A 53 -13.13 4.52 -3.44
N ASP A 54 -13.47 5.76 -3.81
CA ASP A 54 -13.46 6.91 -2.91
C ASP A 54 -14.76 6.95 -2.10
N ASP A 55 -14.66 6.75 -0.78
CA ASP A 55 -15.80 6.81 0.15
C ASP A 55 -16.47 8.18 0.19
N MET A 56 -15.71 9.25 -0.06
CA MET A 56 -16.20 10.62 -0.04
C MET A 56 -16.82 11.02 -1.38
N GLN A 57 -16.49 10.32 -2.47
CA GLN A 57 -16.98 10.61 -3.81
C GLN A 57 -17.49 9.32 -4.49
N PRO A 58 -18.77 8.97 -4.30
CA PRO A 58 -19.36 7.79 -4.90
C PRO A 58 -19.11 7.72 -6.41
N GLY A 59 -18.64 6.57 -6.89
CA GLY A 59 -18.33 6.34 -8.30
C GLY A 59 -16.98 6.88 -8.77
N LYS A 60 -16.18 7.45 -7.87
CA LYS A 60 -14.77 7.78 -8.14
C LYS A 60 -13.87 6.69 -7.54
N THR A 61 -12.71 6.51 -8.18
CA THR A 61 -11.61 5.74 -7.62
C THR A 61 -10.51 6.69 -7.22
N LEU A 62 -9.80 6.33 -6.15
CA LEU A 62 -8.58 6.99 -5.73
C LEU A 62 -7.45 5.97 -5.63
N ARG A 63 -6.22 6.47 -5.67
CA ARG A 63 -5.04 5.73 -5.26
C ARG A 63 -4.65 6.19 -3.88
N ARG A 64 -4.33 5.27 -2.98
CA ARG A 64 -3.95 5.58 -1.61
C ARG A 64 -2.54 5.10 -1.35
N LEU A 65 -1.71 6.02 -0.88
CA LEU A 65 -0.35 5.74 -0.43
C LEU A 65 -0.38 5.37 1.05
N TYR A 66 0.33 4.31 1.39
CA TYR A 66 0.56 3.87 2.77
C TYR A 66 2.05 3.94 3.06
N PHE A 67 2.44 4.91 3.87
CA PHE A 67 3.78 5.06 4.41
C PHE A 67 3.87 4.34 5.75
N SER A 68 4.93 3.55 5.95
CA SER A 68 5.11 2.84 7.21
C SER A 68 6.57 2.71 7.62
N ALA A 69 6.79 2.65 8.94
CA ALA A 69 8.08 2.38 9.55
C ALA A 69 8.47 0.90 9.49
N THR A 70 7.50 0.01 9.31
CA THR A 70 7.66 -1.45 9.24
C THR A 70 7.02 -2.00 7.96
N ASP A 71 7.47 -3.18 7.52
CA ASP A 71 6.87 -3.86 6.39
C ASP A 71 5.46 -4.38 6.77
N ILE A 72 4.45 -3.84 6.10
CA ILE A 72 3.04 -4.21 6.28
C ILE A 72 2.43 -4.80 5.00
N GLY A 73 3.23 -5.10 3.97
CA GLY A 73 2.74 -5.51 2.67
C GLY A 73 1.83 -6.74 2.70
N ALA A 74 2.16 -7.73 3.53
CA ALA A 74 1.33 -8.93 3.70
C ALA A 74 -0.05 -8.62 4.32
N LYS A 75 -0.11 -7.68 5.28
CA LYS A 75 -1.38 -7.26 5.90
C LYS A 75 -2.25 -6.50 4.89
N LEU A 76 -1.63 -5.57 4.16
CA LEU A 76 -2.27 -4.81 3.10
C LEU A 76 -2.81 -5.73 1.97
N ALA A 77 -2.01 -6.72 1.56
CA ALA A 77 -2.41 -7.68 0.53
C ALA A 77 -3.64 -8.51 0.94
N ALA A 78 -3.77 -8.83 2.23
CA ALA A 78 -4.90 -9.58 2.77
C ALA A 78 -6.20 -8.75 2.88
N CYS A 79 -6.13 -7.42 2.85
CA CYS A 79 -7.30 -6.57 3.01
C CYS A 79 -8.20 -6.52 1.78
N ALA A 80 -9.52 -6.66 1.97
CA ALA A 80 -10.50 -6.61 0.89
C ALA A 80 -10.95 -5.18 0.54
N SER A 81 -10.62 -4.21 1.38
CA SER A 81 -11.07 -2.82 1.28
C SER A 81 -9.98 -1.82 1.71
N LEU A 82 -10.15 -0.55 1.33
CA LEU A 82 -9.26 0.53 1.77
C LEU A 82 -9.34 0.73 3.30
N SER A 83 -10.54 0.67 3.88
CA SER A 83 -10.72 0.77 5.33
C SER A 83 -9.98 -0.32 6.13
N CYS A 84 -9.98 -1.57 5.64
CA CYS A 84 -9.16 -2.63 6.23
C CYS A 84 -7.66 -2.29 6.16
N ALA A 85 -7.21 -1.79 5.01
CA ALA A 85 -5.80 -1.46 4.79
C ALA A 85 -5.35 -0.30 5.69
N ASP A 86 -6.20 0.71 5.92
CA ASP A 86 -5.94 1.82 6.83
C ASP A 86 -5.64 1.32 8.25
N GLY A 87 -6.38 0.31 8.72
CA GLY A 87 -6.16 -0.32 10.03
C GLY A 87 -4.81 -1.05 10.18
N SER A 88 -4.10 -1.31 9.08
CA SER A 88 -2.80 -1.99 9.09
C SER A 88 -1.62 -1.08 9.45
N VAL A 89 -1.81 0.25 9.39
CA VAL A 89 -0.77 1.24 9.71
C VAL A 89 -0.76 1.49 11.22
N SER A 90 0.36 1.18 11.87
CA SER A 90 0.55 1.43 13.31
C SER A 90 1.54 2.55 13.64
N GLU A 91 2.45 2.82 12.70
CA GLU A 91 3.50 3.84 12.74
C GLU A 91 3.74 4.31 11.29
N GLY A 92 3.14 5.43 10.90
CA GLY A 92 3.13 5.86 9.51
C GLY A 92 2.04 6.85 9.16
N ALA A 93 1.76 6.94 7.86
CA ALA A 93 0.74 7.80 7.31
C ALA A 93 0.03 7.15 6.11
N THR A 94 -1.22 7.51 5.93
CA THR A 94 -2.05 7.17 4.79
C THR A 94 -2.40 8.45 4.07
N ILE A 95 -2.20 8.52 2.75
CA ILE A 95 -2.48 9.74 1.98
C ILE A 95 -3.24 9.37 0.70
N ASP A 96 -4.37 10.02 0.48
CA ASP A 96 -5.12 9.91 -0.76
C ASP A 96 -4.36 10.62 -1.89
N PHE A 97 -4.42 10.03 -3.08
CA PHE A 97 -3.87 10.58 -4.30
C PHE A 97 -4.86 10.43 -5.45
N ALA A 98 -5.32 11.57 -5.92
CA ALA A 98 -6.07 11.71 -7.15
C ALA A 98 -5.59 12.99 -7.83
N LYS A 99 -5.02 12.85 -9.03
CA LYS A 99 -4.34 13.94 -9.74
C LYS A 99 -5.25 15.17 -9.97
N ASP A 100 -6.53 14.92 -10.20
CA ASP A 100 -7.52 15.95 -10.50
C ASP A 100 -8.34 16.37 -9.26
N ALA A 101 -8.05 15.82 -8.08
CA ALA A 101 -8.76 16.18 -6.86
C ALA A 101 -8.32 17.55 -6.36
N ARG A 102 -9.28 18.35 -5.90
CA ARG A 102 -9.00 19.67 -5.31
C ARG A 102 -8.44 19.58 -3.90
N HIS A 103 -8.79 18.51 -3.18
CA HIS A 103 -8.33 18.24 -1.82
C HIS A 103 -8.07 16.74 -1.67
N LEU A 104 -7.05 16.42 -0.91
CA LEU A 104 -6.61 15.06 -0.60
C LEU A 104 -6.67 14.86 0.91
N GLY A 105 -7.21 13.74 1.36
CA GLY A 105 -7.19 13.35 2.76
C GLY A 105 -5.84 12.76 3.13
N TYR A 106 -5.39 13.02 4.35
CA TYR A 106 -4.29 12.27 4.94
C TYR A 106 -4.57 11.92 6.40
N TRP A 107 -3.97 10.82 6.85
CA TRP A 107 -4.10 10.29 8.20
C TRP A 107 -2.73 9.87 8.71
N VAL A 108 -2.31 10.39 9.86
CA VAL A 108 -1.08 10.02 10.54
C VAL A 108 -1.41 9.17 11.75
N VAL A 109 -0.64 8.09 11.94
CA VAL A 109 -0.79 7.15 13.04
C VAL A 109 0.57 6.87 13.64
N LEU A 110 0.77 7.19 14.92
CA LEU A 110 2.03 7.06 15.64
C LEU A 110 1.82 6.40 17.01
N ASN A 111 2.92 5.94 17.61
CA ASN A 111 2.96 5.35 18.96
C ASN A 111 1.99 4.16 19.11
N GLY A 112 2.02 3.23 18.15
CA GLY A 112 1.18 2.05 18.09
C GLY A 112 -0.30 2.40 18.06
N GLN A 113 -0.68 3.36 17.21
CA GLN A 113 -2.05 3.87 17.04
C GLN A 113 -2.63 4.72 18.19
N LYS A 114 -1.83 5.04 19.22
CA LYS A 114 -2.28 5.87 20.35
C LYS A 114 -2.28 7.37 20.05
N VAL A 115 -1.55 7.78 19.02
CA VAL A 115 -1.47 9.17 18.56
C VAL A 115 -1.90 9.19 17.11
N GLN A 116 -2.95 9.96 16.81
CA GLN A 116 -3.51 10.04 15.47
C GLN A 116 -3.80 11.49 15.11
N TYR A 117 -3.66 11.81 13.83
CA TYR A 117 -4.03 13.08 13.26
C TYR A 117 -4.64 12.87 11.88
N SER A 118 -5.61 13.69 11.54
CA SER A 118 -6.15 13.74 10.19
C SER A 118 -6.19 15.16 9.68
N GLY A 119 -5.91 15.30 8.39
CA GLY A 119 -5.87 16.60 7.74
C GLY A 119 -6.27 16.50 6.28
N GLY A 120 -6.46 17.67 5.69
CA GLY A 120 -6.58 17.84 4.25
C GLY A 120 -5.30 18.47 3.72
N THR A 121 -4.90 18.07 2.52
CA THR A 121 -3.83 18.71 1.77
C THR A 121 -4.27 18.97 0.32
N GLU A 122 -3.43 19.65 -0.44
CA GLU A 122 -3.65 19.89 -1.87
C GLU A 122 -2.70 19.02 -2.71
N PRO A 123 -3.00 18.75 -4.00
CA PRO A 123 -2.09 18.00 -4.87
C PRO A 123 -0.68 18.59 -4.97
N ALA A 124 -0.53 19.90 -4.71
CA ALA A 124 0.76 20.59 -4.68
C ALA A 124 1.71 20.11 -3.56
N ALA A 125 1.20 19.39 -2.56
CA ALA A 125 2.03 18.69 -1.58
C ALA A 125 2.90 17.59 -2.22
N PHE A 126 2.57 17.15 -3.44
CA PHE A 126 3.32 16.14 -4.16
C PHE A 126 4.18 16.73 -5.28
N THR A 127 5.44 16.33 -5.31
CA THR A 127 6.30 16.43 -6.50
C THR A 127 6.37 15.04 -7.15
N ILE A 128 5.49 14.79 -8.11
CA ILE A 128 5.37 13.48 -8.78
C ILE A 128 6.44 13.33 -9.87
N LYS A 129 7.23 12.26 -9.77
CA LYS A 129 8.25 11.86 -10.75
C LYS A 129 7.68 10.82 -11.74
N THR A 130 6.88 9.89 -11.24
CA THR A 130 6.24 8.83 -12.03
C THR A 130 4.77 8.73 -11.63
N ASP A 131 3.88 8.84 -12.62
CA ASP A 131 2.45 8.56 -12.49
C ASP A 131 2.05 7.56 -13.58
N ALA A 132 2.17 6.27 -13.26
CA ALA A 132 1.78 5.18 -14.14
C ALA A 132 0.63 4.39 -13.51
N ARG A 133 -0.03 3.57 -14.34
CA ARG A 133 -1.14 2.70 -13.90
C ARG A 133 -0.76 1.83 -12.71
N ASP A 134 0.44 1.27 -12.74
CA ASP A 134 0.94 0.27 -11.81
C ASP A 134 2.03 0.81 -10.88
N ARG A 135 2.28 2.13 -10.87
CA ARG A 135 3.37 2.73 -10.10
C ARG A 135 3.15 4.22 -9.87
N LEU A 136 3.42 4.67 -8.65
CA LEU A 136 3.45 6.08 -8.28
C LEU A 136 4.76 6.37 -7.54
N ALA A 137 5.53 7.32 -8.02
CA ALA A 137 6.79 7.71 -7.39
C ALA A 137 6.96 9.22 -7.36
N GLY A 138 7.59 9.74 -6.32
CA GLY A 138 7.74 11.17 -6.13
C GLY A 138 8.24 11.51 -4.74
N HIS A 139 7.92 12.73 -4.35
CA HIS A 139 8.14 13.26 -3.01
C HIS A 139 6.83 13.85 -2.51
N VAL A 140 6.55 13.69 -1.21
CA VAL A 140 5.43 14.34 -0.53
C VAL A 140 5.96 15.23 0.58
N HIS A 141 5.44 16.46 0.64
CA HIS A 141 5.73 17.45 1.66
C HIS A 141 4.44 18.06 2.19
N ILE A 142 4.12 17.78 3.46
CA ILE A 142 3.01 18.35 4.22
C ILE A 142 3.61 18.91 5.50
N ASP A 143 3.32 20.18 5.81
CA ASP A 143 3.73 20.82 7.06
C ASP A 143 2.58 21.67 7.63
N ASP A 144 1.72 21.01 8.41
CA ASP A 144 0.60 21.66 9.09
C ASP A 144 0.96 22.08 10.52
N ALA A 145 2.24 22.05 10.91
CA ALA A 145 2.65 22.25 12.30
C ALA A 145 2.24 23.63 12.85
N ALA A 146 2.21 24.66 12.00
CA ALA A 146 1.75 25.99 12.39
C ALA A 146 0.27 26.02 12.81
N ALA A 147 -0.55 25.09 12.30
CA ALA A 147 -1.94 24.88 12.67
C ALA A 147 -2.12 23.78 13.74
N GLY A 148 -1.03 23.29 14.33
CA GLY A 148 -1.03 22.18 15.27
C GLY A 148 -1.18 20.80 14.62
N GLY A 149 -1.03 20.71 13.30
CA GLY A 149 -1.15 19.48 12.53
C GLY A 149 0.16 18.68 12.41
N ALA A 150 0.11 17.64 11.59
CA ALA A 150 1.26 16.77 11.35
C ALA A 150 2.20 17.32 10.27
N LYS A 151 3.42 16.79 10.28
CA LYS A 151 4.40 16.95 9.21
C LYS A 151 4.68 15.61 8.56
N ILE A 152 4.75 15.59 7.24
CA ILE A 152 5.13 14.43 6.44
C ILE A 152 6.10 14.92 5.38
N ASP A 153 7.31 14.36 5.35
CA ASP A 153 8.31 14.64 4.34
C ASP A 153 8.95 13.32 3.91
N ALA A 154 8.68 12.86 2.69
CA ALA A 154 9.17 11.57 2.22
C ALA A 154 9.33 11.48 0.71
N ASP A 155 10.45 10.92 0.26
CA ASP A 155 10.59 10.33 -1.06
C ASP A 155 10.00 8.92 -1.08
N PHE A 156 9.39 8.56 -2.21
CA PHE A 156 8.74 7.28 -2.36
C PHE A 156 8.71 6.78 -3.79
N ASP A 157 8.64 5.47 -3.91
CA ASP A 157 8.48 4.77 -5.16
C ASP A 157 7.64 3.51 -4.95
N ALA A 158 6.32 3.63 -5.11
CA ALA A 158 5.36 2.60 -4.78
C ALA A 158 4.79 1.92 -6.04
N ALA A 159 5.04 0.62 -6.18
CA ALA A 159 4.30 -0.21 -7.12
C ALA A 159 2.86 -0.44 -6.61
N LEU A 160 1.90 -0.52 -7.54
CA LEU A 160 0.53 -0.87 -7.23
C LEU A 160 0.49 -2.30 -6.67
N LEU A 161 0.14 -2.42 -5.39
CA LEU A 161 0.01 -3.70 -4.70
C LEU A 161 -1.24 -4.43 -5.18
N LYS A 162 -2.37 -3.72 -5.25
CA LYS A 162 -3.67 -4.25 -5.67
C LYS A 162 -4.68 -3.13 -5.93
N SER A 163 -5.73 -3.48 -6.66
CA SER A 163 -6.98 -2.71 -6.68
C SER A 163 -8.03 -3.46 -5.85
N VAL A 164 -8.83 -2.74 -5.07
CA VAL A 164 -9.97 -3.26 -4.32
C VAL A 164 -11.28 -2.72 -4.91
N THR A 165 -12.36 -3.47 -4.77
CA THR A 165 -13.70 -3.07 -5.27
C THR A 165 -14.61 -2.55 -4.16
N SER A 166 -14.23 -2.74 -2.90
CA SER A 166 -14.95 -2.20 -1.75
C SER A 166 -14.10 -1.15 -1.06
N ALA A 167 -14.72 -0.08 -0.61
CA ALA A 167 -14.08 0.87 0.26
C ALA A 167 -14.20 0.45 1.75
N HIS A 168 -15.21 -0.38 2.09
CA HIS A 168 -15.43 -0.98 3.41
C HIS A 168 -15.33 -2.50 3.41
#